data_AF-A0A0P0N2Z1-F1
#
_entry.id   AF-A0A0P0N2Z1-F1
#
_cell.length_a   1.000
_cell.length_b   1.000
_cell.length_c   1.000
_cell.angle_alpha   90.00
_cell.angle_beta   90.00
_cell.angle_gamma   90.00
#
_symmetry.space_group_name_H-M   'P 1'
#
loop_
_entity.id
_entity.type
_entity.pdbx_description
1 polymer ?
#
loop_
_entity_poly.entity_id
_entity_poly.type
_entity_poly.pdbx_seq_one_letter_code
_entity_poly.pdbx_strand_id
1 'polypeptide(L)'
;MSIFWERCSICGRHRPLRQCWIHSDRNICAYCCIACPERKVCPKPVWFPELREPRITRDRSEERVEARKALEELLKRLESS
;
A
#
# COMPACT_ATOMS: atom_id res chain seq x y z
N MET A 1 15.26 -18.86 5.61
CA MET A 1 13.82 -18.91 5.92
C MET A 1 13.13 -19.75 4.85
N SER A 2 12.69 -20.96 5.20
CA SER A 2 11.98 -21.85 4.30
C SER A 2 10.52 -21.41 4.24
N ILE A 3 10.04 -21.00 3.07
CA ILE A 3 8.61 -20.74 2.88
C ILE A 3 7.95 -22.10 2.68
N PHE A 4 7.31 -22.63 3.72
CA PHE A 4 6.52 -23.84 3.59
C PHE A 4 5.23 -23.49 2.85
N TRP A 5 5.09 -24.05 1.64
CA TRP A 5 3.87 -23.94 0.85
C TRP A 5 2.88 -24.95 1.40
N GLU A 6 2.05 -24.50 2.34
CA GLU A 6 1.02 -25.33 2.95
C GLU A 6 -0.35 -25.07 2.31
N ARG A 7 -1.27 -26.00 2.54
CA ARG A 7 -2.63 -25.94 1.98
C ARG A 7 -3.52 -25.03 2.83
N CYS A 8 -4.00 -23.93 2.24
CA CYS A 8 -4.89 -22.98 2.93
C CYS A 8 -6.18 -23.67 3.42
N SER A 9 -6.55 -23.47 4.68
CA SER A 9 -7.77 -24.05 5.27
C SER A 9 -9.08 -23.57 4.62
N ILE A 10 -9.05 -22.44 3.89
CA ILE A 10 -10.24 -21.85 3.24
C ILE A 10 -10.34 -22.27 1.77
N CYS A 11 -9.30 -22.02 0.96
CA CYS A 11 -9.36 -22.24 -0.49
C CYS A 11 -8.64 -23.51 -0.95
N GLY A 12 -7.97 -24.24 -0.06
CA GLY A 12 -7.30 -25.50 -0.37
C GLY A 12 -6.10 -25.38 -1.31
N ARG A 13 -5.61 -24.18 -1.62
CA ARG A 13 -4.45 -23.94 -2.49
C ARG A 13 -3.16 -23.90 -1.67
N HIS A 14 -2.06 -24.41 -2.24
CA HIS A 14 -0.72 -24.27 -1.67
C HIS A 14 -0.25 -22.82 -1.79
N ARG A 15 -0.02 -22.16 -0.66
CA ARG A 15 0.38 -20.75 -0.56
C ARG A 15 1.18 -20.54 0.72
N PRO A 16 1.90 -19.42 0.86
CA PRO A 16 2.31 -18.94 2.17
C PRO A 16 1.08 -18.76 3.06
N LEU A 17 1.06 -19.44 4.20
CA LEU A 17 -0.03 -19.35 5.18
C LEU A 17 0.46 -18.65 6.44
N ARG A 18 -0.48 -18.12 7.20
CA ARG A 18 -0.29 -17.69 8.57
C ARG A 18 -1.54 -18.06 9.38
N GLN A 19 -1.37 -18.28 10.67
CA GLN A 19 -2.46 -18.63 11.58
C GLN A 19 -3.44 -17.45 11.73
N CYS A 20 -4.74 -17.71 11.60
CA CYS A 20 -5.78 -16.69 11.78
C CYS A 20 -5.86 -16.26 13.25
N TRP A 21 -6.06 -14.95 13.50
CA TRP A 21 -6.17 -14.42 14.86
C TRP A 21 -7.51 -14.80 15.53
N ILE A 22 -8.61 -14.76 14.77
CA ILE A 22 -9.96 -15.10 15.28
C ILE A 22 -10.12 -16.62 15.44
N HIS A 23 -9.66 -17.38 14.43
CA HIS A 23 -9.82 -18.84 14.35
C HIS A 23 -8.45 -19.49 14.40
N SER A 24 -7.91 -19.71 15.60
CA SER A 24 -6.54 -20.20 15.82
C SER A 24 -6.31 -21.62 15.28
N ASP A 25 -7.36 -22.37 14.97
CA ASP A 25 -7.33 -23.68 14.31
C ASP A 25 -6.99 -23.58 12.81
N ARG A 26 -7.02 -22.39 12.21
CA ARG A 26 -6.95 -22.22 10.75
C ARG A 26 -5.69 -21.48 10.30
N ASN A 27 -5.00 -22.08 9.33
CA ASN A 27 -3.92 -21.44 8.58
C ASN A 27 -4.48 -20.91 7.26
N ILE A 28 -4.42 -19.58 7.08
CA ILE A 28 -5.05 -18.88 5.97
C ILE A 28 -4.04 -18.15 5.10
N CYS A 29 -4.27 -18.14 3.79
CA CYS A 29 -3.48 -17.36 2.85
C CYS A 29 -3.92 -15.90 2.82
N ALA A 30 -3.07 -15.03 2.27
CA ALA A 30 -3.33 -13.60 2.18
C ALA A 30 -4.67 -13.28 1.49
N TYR A 31 -4.98 -13.94 0.38
CA TYR A 31 -6.21 -13.71 -0.38
C TYR A 31 -7.47 -14.01 0.42
N CYS A 32 -7.50 -15.17 1.10
CA CYS A 32 -8.64 -15.55 1.93
C CYS A 32 -8.77 -14.67 3.17
N CYS A 33 -7.65 -14.24 3.75
CA CYS A 33 -7.67 -13.28 4.85
C CYS A 33 -8.22 -11.92 4.42
N ILE A 34 -7.81 -11.42 3.24
CA ILE A 34 -8.23 -10.13 2.70
C ILE A 34 -9.73 -10.11 2.37
N ALA A 35 -10.25 -11.19 1.81
CA ALA A 35 -11.65 -11.36 1.41
C ALA A 35 -12.57 -11.85 2.55
N CYS A 36 -12.05 -12.05 3.76
CA CYS A 36 -12.82 -12.59 4.87
C CYS A 36 -13.93 -11.61 5.32
N PRO A 37 -15.19 -12.06 5.49
CA PRO A 37 -16.29 -11.19 5.94
C PRO A 37 -16.10 -10.72 7.39
N GLU A 38 -15.51 -11.56 8.25
CA GLU A 38 -15.19 -11.23 9.64
C GLU A 38 -13.99 -10.28 9.76
N ARG A 39 -13.33 -9.94 8.64
CA ARG A 39 -12.16 -9.05 8.67
C ARG A 39 -12.48 -7.68 9.25
N LYS A 40 -13.71 -7.19 9.08
CA LYS A 40 -14.15 -5.89 9.65
C LYS A 40 -14.15 -5.85 11.18
N VAL A 41 -14.29 -7.01 11.81
CA VAL A 41 -14.28 -7.16 13.28
C VAL A 41 -12.99 -7.80 13.79
N CYS A 42 -12.02 -8.06 12.89
CA CYS A 42 -10.75 -8.67 13.25
C CYS A 42 -9.81 -7.64 13.88
N PRO A 43 -9.44 -7.78 15.16
CA PRO A 43 -8.60 -6.80 15.84
C PRO A 43 -7.17 -6.78 15.31
N LYS A 44 -6.70 -7.91 14.75
CA LYS A 44 -5.34 -8.05 14.22
C LYS A 44 -5.31 -8.93 12.97
N PRO A 45 -5.59 -8.38 11.79
CA PRO A 45 -5.52 -9.11 10.54
C PRO A 45 -4.07 -9.55 10.26
N VAL A 46 -3.90 -10.85 10.08
CA VAL A 46 -2.59 -11.50 9.95
C VAL A 46 -1.89 -11.15 8.63
N TRP A 47 -2.70 -10.85 7.62
CA TRP A 47 -2.28 -10.32 6.33
C TRP A 47 -2.80 -8.90 6.19
N PHE A 48 -2.04 -7.96 6.74
CA PHE A 48 -2.22 -6.53 6.55
C PHE A 48 -0.99 -5.98 5.82
N PRO A 49 -1.13 -5.42 4.61
CA PRO A 49 -0.08 -4.57 4.10
C PRO A 49 -0.08 -3.32 4.98
N GLU A 50 1.00 -3.08 5.71
CA GLU A 50 1.27 -1.72 6.21
C GLU A 50 1.34 -0.83 4.97
N LEU A 51 0.22 -0.21 4.62
CA LEU A 51 0.21 0.88 3.66
C LEU A 51 0.94 2.02 4.38
N ARG A 52 2.27 2.07 4.20
CA ARG A 52 3.02 3.27 4.53
C ARG A 52 2.35 4.40 3.78
N GLU A 53 1.77 5.33 4.52
CA GLU A 53 1.25 6.54 3.92
C GLU A 53 2.37 7.13 3.05
N PRO A 54 2.11 7.39 1.75
CA PRO A 54 3.09 8.06 0.93
C PRO A 54 3.39 9.38 1.64
N ARG A 55 4.63 9.52 2.14
CA ARG A 55 5.11 10.80 2.67
C ARG A 55 4.91 11.79 1.54
N ILE A 56 3.92 12.67 1.66
CA ILE A 56 3.77 13.82 0.78
C ILE A 56 5.02 14.66 1.08
N THR A 57 6.09 14.45 0.32
CA THR A 57 7.25 15.32 0.36
C THR A 57 6.75 16.70 -0.05
N ARG A 58 6.89 17.65 0.86
CA ARG A 58 6.24 18.97 0.83
C ARG A 58 6.77 19.90 -0.28
N ASP A 59 7.45 19.37 -1.29
CA ASP A 59 8.44 20.12 -2.06
C ASP A 59 8.28 19.98 -3.57
N ARG A 60 7.03 19.83 -4.05
CA ARG A 60 6.72 19.95 -5.49
C ARG A 60 5.87 21.17 -5.81
N SER A 61 5.25 21.78 -4.80
CA SER A 61 4.45 22.99 -4.95
C SER A 61 5.33 24.23 -5.04
N GLU A 62 6.38 24.32 -4.22
CA GLU A 62 7.28 25.48 -4.19
C GLU A 62 8.13 25.53 -5.47
N GLU A 63 8.73 24.40 -5.86
CA GLU A 63 9.48 24.26 -7.11
C GLU A 63 8.64 24.61 -8.36
N ARG A 64 7.36 24.24 -8.37
CA ARG A 64 6.42 24.63 -9.46
C ARG A 64 6.10 26.12 -9.48
N VAL A 65 6.04 26.78 -8.32
CA VAL A 65 5.78 28.23 -8.22
C VAL A 65 7.01 29.00 -8.69
N GLU A 66 8.22 28.57 -8.32
CA GLU A 66 9.47 29.18 -8.80
C GLU A 66 9.67 28.98 -10.30
N ALA A 67 9.48 27.76 -10.81
CA ALA A 67 9.59 27.49 -12.24
C ALA A 67 8.61 28.35 -13.07
N ARG A 68 7.39 28.58 -12.54
CA ARG A 68 6.39 29.42 -13.20
C ARG A 68 6.79 30.90 -13.22
N LYS A 69 7.32 31.42 -12.12
CA LYS A 69 7.84 32.80 -12.06
C LYS A 69 9.02 33.01 -13.00
N ALA A 70 9.96 32.06 -13.04
CA ALA A 70 11.11 32.11 -13.93
C ALA A 70 10.68 32.12 -15.42
N LEU A 71 9.68 31.30 -15.78
CA LEU A 71 9.12 31.26 -17.12
C LEU A 71 8.47 32.59 -17.51
N GLU A 72 7.67 33.19 -16.62
CA GLU A 72 7.02 34.48 -16.86
C GLU A 72 8.02 35.62 -17.05
N GLU A 73 9.15 35.59 -16.34
CA GLU A 73 10.21 36.59 -16.51
C GLU A 73 10.92 36.47 -17.86
N LEU A 74 11.21 35.24 -18.31
CA LEU A 74 11.82 34.99 -19.61
C LEU A 74 10.91 35.44 -20.77
N LEU A 75 9.61 35.17 -20.67
CA LEU A 75 8.62 35.59 -21.68
C LEU A 75 8.54 37.12 -21.79
N LYS A 76 8.52 37.84 -20.67
CA LYS A 76 8.52 39.31 -20.67
C LYS A 76 9.74 39.92 -21.35
N ARG A 77 10.92 39.31 -21.17
CA ARG A 77 12.15 39.79 -21.82
C ARG A 77 12.09 39.59 -23.33
N LEU A 78 11.52 38.49 -23.81
CA LEU A 78 11.34 38.21 -25.23
C LEU A 78 10.34 39.14 -25.91
N GLU A 79 9.27 39.55 -25.21
CA GLU A 79 8.27 40.50 -25.73
C GLU A 79 8.79 41.95 -25.77
N SER A 80 9.85 42.26 -25.02
CA SER A 80 10.46 43.60 -24.96
C SER A 80 11.63 43.84 -25.94
N SER A 81 11.96 42.85 -26.78
CA SER A 81 12.93 42.95 -27.89
C SER A 81 12.23 42.90 -29.23
#